data_AF-A0A383BSF9-F1
#
_entry.id   AF-A0A383BSF9-F1
#
_cell.length_a   1.000
_cell.length_b   1.000
_cell.length_c   1.000
_cell.angle_alpha   90.00
_cell.angle_beta   90.00
_cell.angle_gamma   90.00
#
_symmetry.space_group_name_H-M   'P 1'
#
loop_
_entity.id
_entity.type
_entity.pdbx_description
1 polymer ?
#
loop_
_entity_poly.entity_id
_entity_poly.type
_entity_poly.pdbx_seq_one_letter_code
_entity_poly.pdbx_strand_id
1 'polypeptide(L)'
;MSLAQLKKQNSLDQLLGAAVAENKTQEKKSYVDERLWKPELDKSGNGYAVIRFLPAVDGENMPWAKLWNHAFQGPTGQWYIENSLTTLGSGHNDPVSEMNSAYWNSGVESDKEIARRQKRKLQYYSNIYVVSDARHPEHEGKVFLFRYGKKIFDKIMD
;
A
#
# COMPACT_ATOMS: atom_id res chain seq x y z
N MET A 1 55.61 -16.26 -13.59
CA MET A 1 54.43 -15.75 -12.87
C MET A 1 54.17 -16.68 -11.69
N SER A 2 54.46 -16.25 -10.45
CA SER A 2 54.35 -17.13 -9.28
C SER A 2 52.93 -17.14 -8.70
N LEU A 3 52.54 -18.25 -8.07
CA LEU A 3 51.24 -18.45 -7.40
C LEU A 3 50.97 -17.40 -6.28
N ALA A 4 52.02 -16.73 -5.80
CA ALA A 4 51.94 -15.63 -4.85
C ALA A 4 51.47 -14.30 -5.47
N GLN A 5 51.68 -14.08 -6.78
CA GLN A 5 51.22 -12.87 -7.48
C GLN A 5 49.72 -12.89 -7.79
N LEU A 6 49.11 -14.08 -7.90
CA LEU A 6 47.66 -14.24 -8.05
C LEU A 6 46.88 -14.02 -6.73
N LYS A 7 47.53 -14.11 -5.57
CA LYS A 7 46.91 -13.83 -4.25
C LYS A 7 46.87 -12.34 -3.87
N LYS A 8 47.46 -11.46 -4.68
CA LYS A 8 47.60 -10.00 -4.42
C LYS A 8 46.79 -9.13 -5.40
N GLN A 9 45.76 -9.67 -6.03
CA GLN A 9 44.82 -8.85 -6.78
C GLN A 9 43.69 -8.39 -5.85
N ASN A 10 43.56 -7.07 -5.71
CA ASN A 10 42.49 -6.31 -5.05
C ASN A 10 41.05 -6.67 -5.48
N SER A 11 40.87 -7.74 -6.26
CA SER A 11 39.57 -8.23 -6.72
C SER A 11 38.77 -8.87 -5.59
N LEU A 12 39.40 -9.55 -4.63
CA LEU A 12 38.66 -10.26 -3.59
C LEU A 12 38.00 -9.28 -2.61
N ASP A 13 38.73 -8.24 -2.18
CA ASP A 13 38.17 -7.16 -1.34
C ASP A 13 37.14 -6.31 -2.10
N GLN A 14 37.31 -6.07 -3.40
CA GLN A 14 36.28 -5.42 -4.21
C GLN A 14 35.02 -6.29 -4.36
N LEU A 15 35.18 -7.60 -4.55
CA LEU A 15 34.06 -8.54 -4.67
C LEU A 15 33.34 -8.73 -3.32
N LEU A 16 34.08 -8.80 -2.21
CA LEU A 16 33.54 -8.83 -0.85
C LEU A 16 32.85 -7.50 -0.52
N GLY A 17 33.45 -6.37 -0.87
CA GLY A 17 32.86 -5.04 -0.69
C GLY A 17 31.57 -4.88 -1.50
N ALA A 18 31.53 -5.37 -2.74
CA ALA A 18 30.33 -5.38 -3.58
C ALA A 18 29.23 -6.30 -3.00
N ALA A 19 29.57 -7.52 -2.57
CA ALA A 19 28.62 -8.45 -1.96
C ALA A 19 28.07 -7.95 -0.62
N VAL A 20 28.87 -7.21 0.16
CA VAL A 20 28.43 -6.56 1.41
C VAL A 20 27.57 -5.33 1.11
N ALA A 21 27.87 -4.58 0.05
CA ALA A 21 27.04 -3.46 -0.40
C ALA A 21 25.68 -3.92 -0.94
N GLU A 22 25.62 -5.06 -1.64
CA GLU A 22 24.35 -5.70 -2.05
C GLU A 22 23.55 -6.27 -0.87
N ASN A 23 24.22 -6.71 0.20
CA ASN A 23 23.58 -7.20 1.43
C ASN A 23 23.25 -6.11 2.45
N LYS A 24 23.60 -4.84 2.20
CA LYS A 24 23.02 -3.73 2.97
C LYS A 24 21.55 -3.70 2.63
N THR A 25 20.73 -4.23 3.52
CA THR A 25 19.29 -4.03 3.55
C THR A 25 19.01 -2.58 3.22
N GLN A 26 18.51 -2.32 2.01
CA GLN A 26 18.10 -0.98 1.60
C GLN A 26 17.23 -0.43 2.72
N GLU A 27 17.58 0.76 3.24
CA GLU A 27 16.78 1.42 4.25
C GLU A 27 15.34 1.45 3.76
N LYS A 28 14.44 0.79 4.50
CA LYS A 28 13.01 0.82 4.22
C LYS A 28 12.57 2.27 4.44
N LYS A 29 12.59 3.09 3.39
CA LYS A 29 12.00 4.42 3.40
C LYS A 29 10.50 4.24 3.65
N SER A 30 10.06 4.36 4.90
CA SER A 30 8.63 4.40 5.20
C SER A 30 8.14 5.76 4.74
N TYR A 31 7.53 5.80 3.55
CA TYR A 31 6.78 6.95 3.10
C TYR A 31 5.49 7.01 3.92
N VAL A 32 5.53 7.69 5.06
CA VAL A 32 4.36 7.97 5.88
C VAL A 32 3.78 9.29 5.40
N ASP A 33 2.57 9.25 4.86
CA ASP A 33 1.84 10.47 4.53
C ASP A 33 1.22 11.04 5.82
N GLU A 34 1.78 12.16 6.31
CA GLU A 34 1.37 12.81 7.55
C GLU A 34 -0.07 13.33 7.52
N ARG A 35 -0.67 13.47 6.33
CA ARG A 35 -2.06 13.91 6.18
C ARG A 35 -3.05 12.79 6.51
N LEU A 36 -2.61 11.53 6.46
CA LEU A 36 -3.47 10.38 6.72
C LEU A 36 -3.57 10.09 8.20
N TRP A 37 -4.78 10.20 8.74
CA TRP A 37 -5.09 9.74 10.08
C TRP A 37 -5.55 8.27 10.07
N LYS A 38 -5.15 7.53 11.11
CA LYS A 38 -5.58 6.17 11.40
C LYS A 38 -5.73 6.02 12.92
N PRO A 39 -6.76 5.31 13.41
CA PRO A 39 -6.86 5.05 14.83
C PRO A 39 -5.71 4.13 15.27
N GLU A 40 -5.06 4.46 16.38
CA GLU A 40 -4.08 3.56 16.99
C GLU A 40 -4.81 2.39 17.66
N LEU A 41 -4.27 1.18 17.48
CA LEU A 41 -4.79 -0.03 18.13
C LEU A 41 -4.03 -0.28 19.42
N ASP A 42 -4.74 -0.73 20.45
CA ASP A 42 -4.14 -1.21 21.69
C ASP A 42 -3.39 -2.54 21.49
N LYS A 43 -2.72 -3.02 22.54
CA LYS A 43 -1.97 -4.30 22.51
C LYS A 43 -2.86 -5.51 22.20
N SER A 44 -4.17 -5.38 22.42
CA SER A 44 -5.17 -6.41 22.14
C SER A 44 -5.76 -6.28 20.73
N GLY A 45 -5.34 -5.29 19.94
CA GLY A 45 -5.81 -5.02 18.59
C GLY A 45 -7.11 -4.22 18.52
N ASN A 46 -7.59 -3.64 19.62
CA ASN A 46 -8.79 -2.82 19.66
C ASN A 46 -8.43 -1.33 19.55
N GLY A 47 -9.20 -0.58 18.77
CA GLY A 47 -9.07 0.88 18.66
C GLY A 47 -10.44 1.54 18.74
N TYR A 48 -10.50 2.71 19.37
CA TYR A 48 -11.72 3.50 19.48
C TYR A 48 -11.38 4.98 19.30
N ALA A 49 -12.13 5.64 18.43
CA ALA A 49 -12.08 7.07 18.19
C ALA A 49 -13.44 7.54 17.71
N VAL A 50 -13.76 8.81 17.96
CA VAL A 50 -14.96 9.47 17.46
C VAL A 50 -14.53 10.45 16.38
N ILE A 51 -15.03 10.24 15.17
CA ILE A 51 -14.71 11.07 14.01
C ILE A 51 -16.00 11.56 13.35
N ARG A 52 -15.90 12.69 12.67
CA ARG A 52 -16.98 13.27 11.86
C ARG A 52 -16.53 13.37 10.42
N PHE A 53 -17.25 12.72 9.51
CA PHE A 53 -17.06 12.91 8.07
C PHE A 53 -17.42 14.33 7.68
N LEU A 54 -16.56 14.97 6.91
CA LEU A 54 -16.78 16.33 6.42
C LEU A 54 -17.50 16.31 5.06
N PRO A 55 -18.23 17.39 4.72
CA PRO A 55 -18.88 17.52 3.42
C PRO A 55 -17.85 17.63 2.29
N ALA A 56 -18.35 17.65 1.05
CA ALA A 56 -17.52 17.92 -0.12
C ALA A 56 -16.84 19.29 0.01
N VAL A 57 -15.59 19.36 -0.45
CA VAL A 57 -14.83 20.62 -0.52
C VAL A 57 -15.34 21.46 -1.69
N ASP A 58 -15.08 22.76 -1.65
CA ASP A 58 -15.48 23.67 -2.73
C ASP A 58 -14.93 23.19 -4.08
N GLY A 59 -15.82 23.04 -5.06
CA GLY A 59 -15.50 22.57 -6.41
C GLY A 59 -15.61 21.07 -6.62
N GLU A 60 -15.79 20.27 -5.57
CA GLU A 60 -16.05 18.83 -5.67
C GLU A 60 -17.51 18.50 -5.37
N ASN A 61 -18.09 17.56 -6.11
CA ASN A 61 -19.48 17.14 -5.89
C ASN A 61 -19.62 16.07 -4.80
N MET A 62 -18.53 15.38 -4.47
CA MET A 62 -18.56 14.19 -3.61
C MET A 62 -17.65 14.39 -2.38
N PRO A 63 -18.10 14.00 -1.16
CA PRO A 63 -17.30 14.11 0.06
C PRO A 63 -16.24 13.00 0.21
N TRP A 64 -16.10 12.15 -0.82
CA TRP A 64 -15.18 11.02 -0.82
C TRP A 64 -14.56 10.81 -2.20
N ALA A 65 -13.35 10.27 -2.22
CA ALA A 65 -12.69 9.76 -3.41
C ALA A 65 -12.61 8.23 -3.34
N LYS A 66 -12.91 7.57 -4.47
CA LYS A 66 -12.80 6.11 -4.62
C LYS A 66 -11.50 5.79 -5.33
N LEU A 67 -10.75 4.83 -4.80
CA LEU A 67 -9.48 4.39 -5.36
C LEU A 67 -9.40 2.86 -5.37
N TRP A 68 -8.96 2.30 -6.48
CA TRP A 68 -8.54 0.91 -6.58
C TRP A 68 -7.02 0.85 -6.57
N ASN A 69 -6.46 -0.11 -5.84
CA ASN A 69 -5.01 -0.33 -5.84
C ASN A 69 -4.67 -1.83 -5.78
N HIS A 70 -3.47 -2.17 -6.19
CA HIS A 70 -2.87 -3.49 -6.02
C HIS A 70 -1.81 -3.43 -4.93
N ALA A 71 -1.70 -4.50 -4.12
CA ALA A 71 -0.70 -4.61 -3.08
C ALA A 71 -0.42 -6.09 -2.83
N PHE A 72 0.60 -6.63 -3.49
CA PHE A 72 0.99 -8.04 -3.42
C PHE A 72 2.51 -8.22 -3.57
N GLN A 73 3.01 -9.37 -3.12
CA GLN A 73 4.40 -9.76 -3.31
C GLN A 73 4.52 -10.64 -4.56
N GLY A 74 5.42 -10.26 -5.48
CA GLY A 74 5.69 -11.01 -6.70
C GLY A 74 6.58 -12.23 -6.47
N PRO A 75 6.81 -13.06 -7.51
CA PRO A 75 7.60 -14.29 -7.41
C PRO A 75 9.06 -14.07 -6.98
N THR A 76 9.62 -12.89 -7.27
CA THR A 76 10.98 -12.48 -6.87
C THR A 76 11.06 -12.02 -5.41
N GLY A 77 9.95 -12.07 -4.65
CA GLY A 77 9.86 -11.54 -3.30
C GLY A 77 9.72 -10.02 -3.22
N GLN A 78 9.71 -9.31 -4.36
CA GLN A 78 9.51 -7.86 -4.40
C GLN A 78 8.04 -7.49 -4.27
N TRP A 79 7.76 -6.33 -3.66
CA TRP A 79 6.39 -5.82 -3.50
C TRP A 79 5.97 -4.99 -4.71
N TYR A 80 4.75 -5.22 -5.18
CA TYR A 80 4.04 -4.35 -6.10
C TYR A 80 2.91 -3.67 -5.34
N ILE A 81 3.03 -2.35 -5.13
CA ILE A 81 2.04 -1.53 -4.43
C ILE A 81 1.77 -0.30 -5.30
N GLU A 82 0.71 -0.35 -6.10
CA GLU A 82 0.40 0.70 -7.08
C GLU A 82 -1.10 0.93 -7.21
N ASN A 83 -1.46 2.13 -7.67
CA ASN A 83 -2.85 2.46 -7.98
C ASN A 83 -3.28 1.79 -9.28
N SER A 84 -4.54 1.35 -9.31
CA SER A 84 -5.13 0.69 -10.47
C SER A 84 -5.82 1.70 -11.37
N LEU A 85 -5.56 1.58 -12.68
CA LEU A 85 -6.23 2.39 -13.71
C LEU A 85 -7.74 2.17 -13.77
N THR A 86 -8.22 1.06 -13.20
CA THR A 86 -9.66 0.79 -13.06
C THR A 86 -10.41 1.83 -12.22
N THR A 87 -9.69 2.68 -11.49
CA THR A 87 -10.23 3.86 -10.80
C THR A 87 -10.82 4.88 -11.77
N LEU A 88 -10.25 5.02 -12.97
CA LEU A 88 -10.66 6.01 -13.97
C LEU A 88 -11.91 5.60 -14.79
N GLY A 89 -12.44 4.38 -14.55
CA GLY A 89 -13.64 3.88 -15.21
C GLY A 89 -13.38 3.06 -16.49
N SER A 90 -14.46 2.78 -17.23
CA SER A 90 -14.44 1.94 -18.41
C SER A 90 -13.66 2.58 -19.55
N GLY A 91 -12.66 1.88 -20.09
CA GLY A 91 -11.79 2.34 -21.17
C GLY A 91 -10.30 2.34 -20.82
N HIS A 92 -9.95 2.09 -19.55
CA HIS A 92 -8.57 2.00 -19.11
C HIS A 92 -8.23 0.56 -18.72
N ASN A 93 -7.31 -0.02 -19.48
CA ASN A 93 -6.83 -1.36 -19.22
C ASN A 93 -5.70 -1.31 -18.20
N ASP A 94 -5.92 -1.95 -17.07
CA ASP A 94 -4.93 -2.11 -16.02
C ASP A 94 -4.12 -3.39 -16.26
N PRO A 95 -2.78 -3.33 -16.42
CA PRO A 95 -1.97 -4.50 -16.77
C PRO A 95 -2.11 -5.67 -15.79
N VAL A 96 -2.25 -5.38 -14.49
CA VAL A 96 -2.45 -6.41 -13.46
C VAL A 96 -3.82 -7.05 -13.60
N SER A 97 -4.84 -6.28 -13.93
CA SER A 97 -6.20 -6.77 -14.16
C SER A 97 -6.31 -7.64 -15.42
N GLU A 98 -5.62 -7.29 -16.49
CA GLU A 98 -5.52 -8.13 -17.71
C GLU A 98 -4.83 -9.46 -17.39
N MET A 99 -3.67 -9.42 -16.74
CA MET A 99 -2.93 -10.61 -16.34
C MET A 99 -3.74 -11.51 -15.38
N ASN A 100 -4.44 -10.91 -14.41
CA ASN A 100 -5.33 -11.64 -13.50
C ASN A 100 -6.49 -12.32 -14.23
N SER A 101 -7.02 -11.69 -15.28
CA SER A 101 -8.09 -12.29 -16.09
C SER A 101 -7.57 -13.52 -16.85
N ALA A 102 -6.35 -13.46 -17.39
CA ALA A 102 -5.70 -14.61 -18.02
C ALA A 102 -5.47 -15.76 -17.02
N TYR A 103 -4.96 -15.46 -15.82
CA TYR A 103 -4.79 -16.47 -14.76
C TYR A 103 -6.10 -17.08 -14.28
N TRP A 104 -7.16 -16.27 -14.17
CA TRP A 104 -8.46 -16.78 -13.75
C TRP A 104 -9.08 -17.72 -14.80
N ASN A 105 -8.90 -17.38 -16.07
CA ASN A 105 -9.46 -18.11 -17.21
C ASN A 105 -8.61 -19.30 -17.65
N SER A 106 -7.38 -19.49 -17.14
CA SER A 106 -6.54 -20.65 -17.46
C SER A 106 -7.14 -21.97 -16.97
N GLY A 107 -8.05 -21.91 -15.98
CA GLY A 107 -8.70 -23.07 -15.38
C GLY A 107 -7.84 -23.81 -14.35
N VAL A 108 -6.56 -23.44 -14.20
CA VAL A 108 -5.62 -24.05 -13.26
C VAL A 108 -5.76 -23.39 -11.88
N GLU A 109 -5.88 -24.19 -10.81
CA GLU A 109 -6.11 -23.65 -9.46
C GLU A 109 -4.92 -22.82 -8.94
N SER A 110 -3.68 -23.19 -9.30
CA SER A 110 -2.49 -22.41 -8.94
C SER A 110 -2.53 -20.99 -9.52
N ASP A 111 -3.06 -20.82 -10.72
CA ASP A 111 -3.16 -19.51 -11.36
C ASP A 111 -4.27 -18.68 -10.72
N LYS A 112 -5.38 -19.31 -10.33
CA LYS A 112 -6.44 -18.64 -9.57
C LYS A 112 -5.93 -18.13 -8.22
N GLU A 113 -5.05 -18.87 -7.55
CA GLU A 113 -4.38 -18.39 -6.33
C GLU A 113 -3.49 -17.17 -6.59
N ILE A 114 -2.78 -17.11 -7.74
CA ILE A 114 -2.05 -15.91 -8.16
C ILE A 114 -3.02 -14.74 -8.32
N ALA A 115 -4.11 -14.91 -9.07
CA ALA A 115 -5.10 -13.88 -9.30
C ALA A 115 -5.78 -13.39 -8.01
N ARG A 116 -6.07 -14.29 -7.07
CA ARG A 116 -6.64 -13.95 -5.74
C ARG A 116 -5.68 -13.08 -4.93
N ARG A 117 -4.38 -13.40 -4.91
CA ARG A 117 -3.36 -12.61 -4.19
C ARG A 117 -3.16 -11.23 -4.83
N GLN A 118 -3.25 -11.14 -6.15
CA GLN A 118 -3.04 -9.92 -6.92
C GLN A 118 -4.31 -9.07 -7.07
N LYS A 119 -5.44 -9.52 -6.53
CA LYS A 119 -6.74 -8.84 -6.62
C LYS A 119 -6.66 -7.39 -6.15
N ARG A 120 -7.29 -6.49 -6.91
CA ARG A 120 -7.44 -5.07 -6.52
C ARG A 120 -8.20 -4.90 -5.22
N LYS A 121 -7.79 -3.94 -4.41
CA LYS A 121 -8.41 -3.55 -3.14
C LYS A 121 -9.13 -2.22 -3.33
N LEU A 122 -10.38 -2.16 -2.87
CA LEU A 122 -11.19 -0.94 -2.89
C LEU A 122 -10.88 -0.11 -1.65
N GLN A 123 -10.54 1.15 -1.86
CA GLN A 123 -10.31 2.11 -0.80
C GLN A 123 -11.11 3.38 -1.06
N TYR A 124 -11.59 3.98 0.00
CA TYR A 124 -12.24 5.28 0.00
C TYR A 124 -11.43 6.24 0.87
N TYR A 125 -11.42 7.51 0.46
CA TYR A 125 -10.75 8.58 1.15
C TYR A 125 -11.74 9.72 1.39
N SER A 126 -11.82 10.21 2.63
CA SER A 126 -12.62 11.38 2.98
C SER A 126 -11.86 12.30 3.92
N ASN A 127 -12.19 13.58 3.87
CA ASN A 127 -11.80 14.50 4.94
C ASN A 127 -12.64 14.20 6.18
N ILE A 128 -11.97 14.13 7.33
CA ILE A 128 -12.61 13.93 8.63
C ILE A 128 -12.17 15.00 9.61
N TYR A 129 -13.05 15.30 10.55
CA TYR A 129 -12.72 16.03 11.77
C TYR A 129 -12.67 15.04 12.93
N VAL A 130 -11.57 15.05 13.69
CA VAL A 130 -11.39 14.17 14.85
C VAL A 130 -12.07 14.81 16.06
N VAL A 131 -13.12 14.15 16.57
CA VAL A 131 -13.89 14.62 17.73
C VAL A 131 -13.26 14.11 19.02
N SER A 132 -12.87 12.83 19.06
CA SER A 132 -12.14 12.26 20.18
C SER A 132 -11.18 11.16 19.72
N ASP A 133 -9.96 11.21 20.22
CA ASP A 133 -8.91 10.22 19.99
C ASP A 133 -8.12 10.03 21.29
N ALA A 134 -8.53 9.05 22.10
CA ALA A 134 -7.98 8.84 23.44
C ALA A 134 -6.48 8.49 23.44
N ARG A 135 -5.94 8.00 22.32
CA ARG A 135 -4.53 7.63 22.17
C ARG A 135 -3.69 8.78 21.67
N HIS A 136 -4.29 9.64 20.86
CA HIS A 136 -3.67 10.84 20.32
C HIS A 136 -4.55 12.07 20.54
N PRO A 137 -4.66 12.59 21.77
CA PRO A 137 -5.48 13.78 22.06
C PRO A 137 -5.07 15.01 21.24
N GLU A 138 -3.82 15.07 20.77
CA GLU A 138 -3.32 16.11 19.89
C GLU A 138 -3.98 16.15 18.51
N HIS A 139 -4.70 15.09 18.11
CA HIS A 139 -5.48 15.06 16.88
C HIS A 139 -6.88 15.65 17.05
N GLU A 140 -7.39 15.72 18.28
CA GLU A 140 -8.73 16.26 18.55
C GLU A 140 -8.84 17.71 18.09
N GLY A 141 -9.91 18.04 17.37
CA GLY A 141 -10.11 19.37 16.80
C GLY A 141 -9.46 19.61 15.43
N LYS A 142 -8.69 18.64 14.92
CA LYS A 142 -8.00 18.77 13.63
C LYS A 142 -8.70 18.01 12.50
N VAL A 143 -8.35 18.39 11.28
CA VAL A 143 -8.86 17.77 10.04
C VAL A 143 -7.77 16.93 9.40
N PHE A 144 -8.13 15.72 8.96
CA PHE A 144 -7.22 14.78 8.32
C PHE A 144 -7.89 14.04 7.15
N LEU A 145 -7.08 13.38 6.33
CA LEU A 145 -7.56 12.38 5.38
C LEU A 145 -7.73 11.04 6.09
N PHE A 146 -8.91 10.44 5.95
CA PHE A 146 -9.19 9.11 6.45
C PHE A 146 -9.38 8.13 5.30
N ARG A 147 -8.62 7.04 5.37
CA ARG A 147 -8.67 5.95 4.39
C ARG A 147 -9.41 4.75 4.96
N TYR A 148 -10.46 4.32 4.29
CA TYR A 148 -11.34 3.26 4.77
C TYR A 148 -11.83 2.33 3.66
N GLY A 149 -12.34 1.17 4.07
CA GLY A 149 -12.85 0.14 3.15
C GLY A 149 -14.37 0.14 3.02
N LYS A 150 -14.87 -0.81 2.22
CA LYS A 150 -16.31 -0.98 1.92
C LYS A 150 -17.20 -1.01 3.17
N LYS A 151 -16.79 -1.69 4.24
CA LYS A 151 -17.62 -1.82 5.46
C LYS A 151 -17.98 -0.49 6.12
N ILE A 152 -17.04 0.47 6.14
CA ILE A 152 -17.30 1.81 6.68
C ILE A 152 -18.08 2.62 5.65
N PHE A 153 -17.75 2.49 4.37
CA PHE A 153 -18.47 3.17 3.30
C PHE A 153 -19.96 2.80 3.27
N ASP A 154 -20.30 1.51 3.37
CA ASP A 154 -21.68 1.04 3.42
C ASP A 154 -22.44 1.71 4.57
N LYS A 155 -21.84 1.79 5.76
CA LYS A 155 -22.43 2.47 6.93
C LYS A 155 -22.66 3.98 6.77
N ILE A 156 -21.96 4.62 5.84
CA ILE A 156 -22.16 6.04 5.53
C ILE A 156 -23.31 6.23 4.53
N MET A 157 -23.54 5.22 3.69
CA MET A 157 -24.54 5.25 2.62
C MET A 157 -25.89 4.62 3.01
N ASP A 158 -25.90 3.77 4.04
CA ASP A 158 -27.11 3.26 4.70
C ASP A 158 -27.87 4.38 5.44
#